data_AF-A0A135VFF0-F1
#
_entry.id   AF-A0A135VFF0-F1
#
_cell.length_a   1.000
_cell.length_b   1.000
_cell.length_c   1.000
_cell.angle_alpha   90.00
_cell.angle_beta   90.00
_cell.angle_gamma   90.00
#
_symmetry.space_group_name_H-M   'P 1'
#
loop_
_entity.id
_entity.type
_entity.pdbx_description
1 polymer ?
#
loop_
_entity_poly.entity_id
_entity_poly.type
_entity_poly.pdbx_seq_one_letter_code
_entity_poly.pdbx_strand_id
1 'polypeptide(L)'
;MLVVRAVEDQPSRGIKKDEEFRIYIVDAHHHMGREKGHQNTPAGAYDFYAQLWLEIQKKTQVLMDEENLLFEPIGVEGPELANKFFQSKTSWARLNHGWLVDRTIVFPYTDDYSSPSSKGEPSFKVSNEKIASWTSRAPHSSRLIGFARVNPLDGTHNGNPIAVGELERAVLSLGLRGLKLHPLAQLFVDSIEKNEPRMVVKRAGELGIPMIFDTRNMKTVVRIKRLVDSMRNDPNCGAAMNGLRIILAHCGMAPGDSRLYEALKDPAIFAETSTLHDRDVPVLFESASERLSVSNQEWSGKILFGTDFSFLSVQAIDIILYLLSRNFPGTLSDVQRILGGNALSIVRNPFRTSNGYSGSPAEFVCKDKSFTLQREVEDSLVKLIAKGEWDLSSLDFMIPPIGTWPELKCLKEGAFNGIEMDSYVLALKSKKMGKEIHIWIRRRFDDNLSCTMLGTQGMLRLDTLENSSQKLSQVLMSSISDHSRMLQSSKEIQSEIFEYLK
;
A
#
# COMPACT_ATOMS: atom_id res chain seq x y z
N MET A 1 -4.76 8.26 10.37
CA MET A 1 -4.21 7.44 11.45
C MET A 1 -5.25 7.39 12.54
N LEU A 2 -5.58 6.19 12.95
CA LEU A 2 -6.46 5.92 14.08
C LEU A 2 -5.70 6.17 15.38
N VAL A 3 -6.25 6.98 16.26
CA VAL A 3 -5.71 7.21 17.60
C VAL A 3 -6.48 6.33 18.57
N VAL A 4 -5.76 5.50 19.32
CA VAL A 4 -6.34 4.59 20.31
C VAL A 4 -5.75 4.85 21.69
N ARG A 5 -6.54 4.62 22.74
CA ARG A 5 -6.14 4.79 24.15
C ARG A 5 -6.21 3.46 24.88
N ALA A 6 -5.16 3.10 25.62
CA ALA A 6 -5.18 1.93 26.48
C ALA A 6 -6.18 2.11 27.62
N VAL A 7 -7.09 1.15 27.80
CA VAL A 7 -8.16 1.26 28.82
C VAL A 7 -7.71 0.82 30.21
N GLU A 8 -6.59 0.08 30.28
CA GLU A 8 -6.01 -0.47 31.50
C GLU A 8 -4.48 -0.63 31.40
N ASP A 9 -3.83 -0.88 32.53
CA ASP A 9 -2.41 -1.20 32.57
C ASP A 9 -2.14 -2.60 32.00
N GLN A 10 -1.14 -2.70 31.13
CA GLN A 10 -0.60 -3.98 30.63
C GLN A 10 0.89 -4.08 30.98
N PRO A 11 1.24 -4.42 32.25
CA PRO A 11 2.62 -4.39 32.73
C PRO A 11 3.57 -5.30 31.93
N SER A 12 3.07 -6.44 31.44
CA SER A 12 3.85 -7.39 30.61
C SER A 12 4.27 -6.80 29.27
N ARG A 13 3.60 -5.73 28.81
CA ARG A 13 3.86 -5.02 27.56
C ARG A 13 4.42 -3.62 27.78
N GLY A 14 4.59 -3.19 29.03
CA GLY A 14 5.04 -1.84 29.38
C GLY A 14 4.05 -0.73 29.03
N ILE A 15 2.78 -1.05 28.76
CA ILE A 15 1.73 -0.08 28.41
C ILE A 15 0.97 0.31 29.67
N LYS A 16 0.79 1.61 29.90
CA LYS A 16 -0.02 2.13 31.01
C LYS A 16 -1.41 2.54 30.53
N LYS A 17 -2.36 2.50 31.45
CA LYS A 17 -3.69 3.08 31.23
C LYS A 17 -3.56 4.54 30.78
N ASP A 18 -4.46 4.93 29.87
CA ASP A 18 -4.54 6.27 29.27
C ASP A 18 -3.34 6.64 28.37
N GLU A 19 -2.43 5.70 28.09
CA GLU A 19 -1.46 5.90 27.01
C GLU A 19 -2.15 5.81 25.65
N GLU A 20 -1.82 6.77 24.80
CA GLU A 20 -2.38 6.89 23.47
C GLU A 20 -1.36 6.43 22.43
N PHE A 21 -1.86 5.79 21.36
CA PHE A 21 -1.06 5.24 20.27
C PHE A 21 -1.66 5.65 18.93
N ARG A 22 -0.81 5.74 17.89
CA ARG A 22 -1.23 6.02 16.51
C ARG A 22 -1.10 4.77 15.67
N ILE A 23 -2.19 4.36 15.03
CA ILE A 23 -2.22 3.23 14.12
C ILE A 23 -2.42 3.75 12.70
N TYR A 24 -1.52 3.37 11.81
CA TYR A 24 -1.63 3.68 10.39
C TYR A 24 -2.39 2.58 9.66
N ILE A 25 -3.43 2.96 8.91
CA ILE A 25 -4.33 2.01 8.26
C ILE A 25 -4.23 2.09 6.74
N VAL A 26 -4.08 0.94 6.10
CA VAL A 26 -4.11 0.78 4.65
C VAL A 26 -5.25 -0.16 4.29
N ASP A 27 -6.25 0.34 3.56
CA ASP A 27 -7.25 -0.52 2.94
C ASP A 27 -6.62 -1.21 1.72
N ALA A 28 -6.35 -2.51 1.84
CA ALA A 28 -5.72 -3.29 0.78
C ALA A 28 -6.71 -3.77 -0.30
N HIS A 29 -8.03 -3.54 -0.12
CA HIS A 29 -9.02 -3.96 -1.10
C HIS A 29 -10.14 -2.94 -1.26
N HIS A 30 -10.05 -2.12 -2.31
CA HIS A 30 -11.06 -1.10 -2.62
C HIS A 30 -11.33 -1.02 -4.13
N HIS A 31 -12.58 -0.86 -4.55
CA HIS A 31 -12.98 -0.74 -5.95
C HIS A 31 -13.31 0.71 -6.31
N MET A 32 -12.78 1.20 -7.43
CA MET A 32 -13.10 2.50 -8.00
C MET A 32 -13.42 2.36 -9.49
N GLY A 33 -14.22 3.28 -10.01
CA GLY A 33 -14.71 3.23 -11.38
C GLY A 33 -16.23 3.29 -11.43
N ARG A 34 -16.81 2.74 -12.50
CA ARG A 34 -18.26 2.75 -12.71
C ARG A 34 -18.72 1.39 -13.22
N GLU A 35 -19.65 0.79 -12.52
CA GLU A 35 -20.31 -0.44 -12.94
C GLU A 35 -21.81 -0.20 -12.91
N LYS A 36 -22.42 -0.14 -14.10
CA LYS A 36 -23.84 0.19 -14.31
C LYS A 36 -24.18 1.57 -13.70
N GLY A 37 -25.23 1.62 -12.88
CA GLY A 37 -25.65 2.82 -12.15
C GLY A 37 -24.80 3.15 -10.93
N HIS A 38 -23.83 2.30 -10.58
CA HIS A 38 -22.98 2.48 -9.42
C HIS A 38 -21.64 3.10 -9.81
N GLN A 39 -21.20 4.12 -9.08
CA GLN A 39 -19.93 4.79 -9.31
C GLN A 39 -19.22 5.03 -7.98
N ASN A 40 -17.94 4.68 -7.92
CA ASN A 40 -17.06 5.08 -6.83
C ASN A 40 -15.86 5.86 -7.36
N THR A 41 -15.53 6.93 -6.65
CA THR A 41 -14.46 7.88 -6.97
C THR A 41 -13.62 8.13 -5.73
N PRO A 42 -12.46 8.82 -5.83
CA PRO A 42 -11.70 9.19 -4.65
C PRO A 42 -12.52 9.90 -3.55
N ALA A 43 -13.44 10.79 -3.93
CA ALA A 43 -14.32 11.47 -2.96
C ALA A 43 -15.23 10.47 -2.24
N GLY A 44 -15.83 9.53 -2.99
CA GLY A 44 -16.70 8.49 -2.43
C GLY A 44 -15.97 7.58 -1.43
N ALA A 45 -14.71 7.25 -1.70
CA ALA A 45 -13.88 6.51 -0.75
C ALA A 45 -13.64 7.29 0.56
N TYR A 46 -13.33 8.59 0.47
CA TYR A 46 -13.09 9.43 1.66
C TYR A 46 -14.37 9.66 2.47
N ASP A 47 -15.51 9.85 1.79
CA ASP A 47 -16.83 9.91 2.42
C ASP A 47 -17.14 8.61 3.17
N PHE A 48 -16.88 7.46 2.54
CA PHE A 48 -17.04 6.16 3.17
C PHE A 48 -16.20 6.03 4.44
N TYR A 49 -14.90 6.36 4.42
CA TYR A 49 -14.07 6.26 5.61
C TYR A 49 -14.48 7.23 6.73
N ALA A 50 -15.04 8.39 6.39
CA ALA A 50 -15.59 9.30 7.38
C ALA A 50 -16.86 8.72 8.03
N GLN A 51 -17.74 8.09 7.25
CA GLN A 51 -18.90 7.38 7.77
C GLN A 51 -18.48 6.17 8.63
N LEU A 52 -17.50 5.39 8.17
CA LEU A 52 -16.98 4.23 8.88
C LEU A 52 -16.45 4.62 10.27
N TRP A 53 -15.77 5.76 10.38
CA TRP A 53 -15.33 6.31 11.67
C TRP A 53 -16.51 6.60 12.61
N LEU A 54 -17.57 7.24 12.13
CA LEU A 54 -18.76 7.53 12.95
C LEU A 54 -19.43 6.24 13.46
N GLU A 55 -19.47 5.20 12.62
CA GLU A 55 -20.01 3.90 13.04
C GLU A 55 -19.09 3.16 14.03
N ILE A 56 -17.77 3.26 13.87
CA ILE A 56 -16.81 2.80 14.89
C ILE A 56 -17.09 3.46 16.23
N GLN A 57 -17.25 4.79 16.28
CA GLN A 57 -17.52 5.50 17.53
C GLN A 57 -18.80 5.02 18.22
N LYS A 58 -19.87 4.78 17.47
CA LYS A 58 -21.13 4.24 18.02
C LYS A 58 -20.94 2.85 18.62
N LYS A 59 -20.25 1.95 17.91
CA LYS A 59 -20.04 0.56 18.36
C LYS A 59 -19.02 0.46 19.50
N THR A 60 -18.02 1.35 19.53
CA THR A 60 -17.06 1.49 20.63
C THR A 60 -17.78 1.72 21.96
N GLN A 61 -18.79 2.60 22.00
CA GLN A 61 -19.51 2.88 23.25
C GLN A 61 -20.12 1.59 23.85
N VAL A 62 -20.76 0.78 23.02
CA VAL A 62 -21.37 -0.50 23.45
C VAL A 62 -20.30 -1.47 23.95
N LEU A 63 -19.19 -1.62 23.22
CA LEU A 63 -18.12 -2.55 23.60
C LEU A 63 -17.33 -2.08 24.83
N MET A 64 -17.27 -0.77 25.09
CA MET A 64 -16.70 -0.23 26.33
C MET A 64 -17.58 -0.56 27.53
N ASP A 65 -18.90 -0.43 27.40
CA ASP A 65 -19.86 -0.80 28.46
C ASP A 65 -19.83 -2.30 28.78
N GLU A 66 -19.50 -3.14 27.79
CA GLU A 66 -19.31 -4.58 27.92
C GLU A 66 -17.88 -4.98 28.36
N GLU A 67 -16.99 -4.01 28.62
CA GLU A 67 -15.57 -4.22 28.95
C GLU A 67 -14.80 -5.06 27.91
N ASN A 68 -15.22 -5.08 26.65
CA ASN A 68 -14.67 -5.94 25.60
C ASN A 68 -13.39 -5.38 24.94
N LEU A 69 -13.14 -4.07 25.05
CA LEU A 69 -11.99 -3.43 24.45
C LEU A 69 -10.76 -3.41 25.36
N LEU A 70 -9.58 -3.54 24.75
CA LEU A 70 -8.28 -3.31 25.39
C LEU A 70 -7.72 -1.93 24.99
N PHE A 71 -8.10 -1.46 23.79
CA PHE A 71 -7.78 -0.14 23.29
C PHE A 71 -9.05 0.54 22.76
N GLU A 72 -9.33 1.74 23.26
CA GLU A 72 -10.48 2.54 22.85
C GLU A 72 -10.10 3.43 21.66
N PRO A 73 -10.81 3.36 20.52
CA PRO A 73 -10.68 4.35 19.45
C PRO A 73 -11.17 5.73 19.90
N ILE A 74 -10.26 6.71 20.00
CA ILE A 74 -10.58 8.05 20.52
C ILE A 74 -10.49 9.17 19.46
N GLY A 75 -9.86 8.92 18.31
CA GLY A 75 -9.74 9.94 17.27
C GLY A 75 -9.16 9.44 15.96
N VAL A 76 -9.20 10.31 14.95
CA VAL A 76 -8.52 10.10 13.66
C VAL A 76 -7.79 11.37 13.25
N GLU A 77 -6.56 11.23 12.77
CA GLU A 77 -5.72 12.36 12.30
C GLU A 77 -5.02 11.99 10.98
N GLY A 78 -4.90 12.94 10.04
CA GLY A 78 -4.18 12.71 8.78
C GLY A 78 -2.66 12.86 8.94
N PRO A 79 -1.83 12.06 8.23
CA PRO A 79 -0.38 12.27 8.19
C PRO A 79 -0.04 13.69 7.74
N GLU A 80 0.86 14.37 8.45
CA GLU A 80 1.10 15.82 8.31
C GLU A 80 1.34 16.24 6.85
N LEU A 81 2.27 15.59 6.15
CA LEU A 81 2.61 15.92 4.77
C LEU A 81 1.46 15.65 3.78
N ALA A 82 0.75 14.54 3.94
CA ALA A 82 -0.42 14.24 3.11
C ALA A 82 -1.51 15.30 3.32
N ASN A 83 -1.76 15.69 4.57
CA ASN A 83 -2.70 16.73 4.95
C ASN A 83 -2.33 18.09 4.31
N LYS A 84 -1.05 18.47 4.33
CA LYS A 84 -0.54 19.68 3.64
C LYS A 84 -0.86 19.69 2.14
N PHE A 85 -0.72 18.56 1.45
CA PHE A 85 -1.11 18.47 0.02
C PHE A 85 -2.58 18.78 -0.18
N PHE A 86 -3.48 18.19 0.61
CA PHE A 86 -4.91 18.46 0.49
C PHE A 86 -5.26 19.91 0.82
N GLN A 87 -4.59 20.53 1.78
CA GLN A 87 -4.82 21.93 2.16
C GLN A 87 -4.28 22.95 1.16
N SER A 88 -3.34 22.55 0.30
CA SER A 88 -2.63 23.48 -0.60
C SER A 88 -3.50 24.12 -1.70
N LYS A 89 -4.70 23.59 -1.95
CA LYS A 89 -5.72 24.21 -2.82
C LYS A 89 -7.10 24.09 -2.21
N THR A 90 -7.91 25.13 -2.38
CA THR A 90 -9.32 25.13 -1.95
C THR A 90 -10.12 23.97 -2.53
N SER A 91 -9.89 23.60 -3.80
CA SER A 91 -10.59 22.48 -4.45
C SER A 91 -10.18 21.10 -3.92
N TRP A 92 -9.00 21.00 -3.31
CA TRP A 92 -8.47 19.79 -2.67
C TRP A 92 -8.84 19.72 -1.19
N ALA A 93 -8.92 20.86 -0.50
CA ALA A 93 -9.18 20.94 0.93
C ALA A 93 -10.54 20.33 1.32
N ARG A 94 -11.55 20.43 0.43
CA ARG A 94 -12.86 19.78 0.62
C ARG A 94 -12.84 18.25 0.60
N LEU A 95 -11.73 17.65 0.17
CA LEU A 95 -11.53 16.18 0.11
C LEU A 95 -10.64 15.70 1.27
N ASN A 96 -10.33 16.57 2.22
CA ASN A 96 -9.39 16.34 3.31
C ASN A 96 -10.08 15.72 4.54
N HIS A 97 -10.73 14.59 4.34
CA HIS A 97 -11.47 13.88 5.38
C HIS A 97 -11.35 12.36 5.21
N GLY A 98 -11.99 11.60 6.09
CA GLY A 98 -11.93 10.15 6.06
C GLY A 98 -10.56 9.59 6.41
N TRP A 99 -9.86 10.22 7.37
CA TRP A 99 -8.50 9.83 7.81
C TRP A 99 -8.46 8.61 8.76
N LEU A 100 -9.58 7.89 8.90
CA LEU A 100 -9.56 6.55 9.46
C LEU A 100 -8.63 5.64 8.66
N VAL A 101 -8.65 5.77 7.33
CA VAL A 101 -7.76 5.04 6.41
C VAL A 101 -6.76 6.03 5.78
N ASP A 102 -5.47 5.77 5.98
CA ASP A 102 -4.36 6.63 5.55
C ASP A 102 -3.99 6.41 4.08
N ARG A 103 -3.98 5.14 3.64
CA ARG A 103 -3.76 4.75 2.25
C ARG A 103 -4.82 3.76 1.77
N THR A 104 -5.07 3.74 0.47
CA THR A 104 -6.02 2.82 -0.14
C THR A 104 -5.44 2.22 -1.41
N ILE A 105 -5.43 0.90 -1.50
CA ILE A 105 -5.16 0.16 -2.71
C ILE A 105 -6.47 0.05 -3.49
N VAL A 106 -6.48 0.59 -4.71
CA VAL A 106 -7.69 0.71 -5.53
C VAL A 106 -7.61 -0.12 -6.81
N PHE A 107 -8.71 -0.77 -7.15
CA PHE A 107 -8.88 -1.61 -8.34
C PHE A 107 -9.99 -1.08 -9.24
N PRO A 108 -9.93 -1.37 -10.55
CA PRO A 108 -11.10 -1.26 -11.40
C PRO A 108 -12.22 -2.23 -10.99
N TYR A 109 -13.48 -1.80 -11.14
CA TYR A 109 -14.65 -2.70 -11.13
C TYR A 109 -14.61 -3.70 -12.30
N THR A 110 -15.57 -4.63 -12.33
CA THR A 110 -15.97 -5.25 -13.61
C THR A 110 -16.80 -4.19 -14.34
N ASP A 111 -16.14 -3.11 -14.73
CA ASP A 111 -16.81 -1.86 -15.07
C ASP A 111 -17.47 -1.88 -16.45
N ASP A 112 -18.27 -0.86 -16.70
CA ASP A 112 -18.83 -0.53 -18.02
C ASP A 112 -17.74 -0.35 -19.10
N TYR A 113 -16.47 -0.26 -18.68
CA TYR A 113 -15.30 -0.08 -19.54
C TYR A 113 -14.51 -1.38 -19.77
N SER A 114 -14.92 -2.50 -19.17
CA SER A 114 -14.20 -3.76 -19.21
C SER A 114 -14.40 -4.56 -20.51
N SER A 115 -14.96 -3.93 -21.55
CA SER A 115 -15.21 -4.56 -22.85
C SER A 115 -14.29 -3.92 -23.90
N PRO A 116 -13.53 -4.71 -24.68
CA PRO A 116 -12.66 -4.17 -25.70
C PRO A 116 -13.47 -3.46 -26.80
N SER A 117 -12.98 -2.32 -27.28
CA SER A 117 -13.69 -1.56 -28.32
C SER A 117 -13.53 -2.18 -29.71
N SER A 118 -12.49 -3.01 -29.89
CA SER A 118 -12.24 -3.78 -31.10
C SER A 118 -11.61 -5.14 -30.79
N LYS A 119 -11.71 -6.09 -31.73
CA LYS A 119 -11.12 -7.43 -31.58
C LYS A 119 -9.59 -7.32 -31.50
N GLY A 120 -9.01 -7.85 -30.43
CA GLY A 120 -7.56 -7.81 -30.19
C GLY A 120 -7.12 -6.71 -29.23
N GLU A 121 -8.05 -5.92 -28.69
CA GLU A 121 -7.78 -4.99 -27.59
C GLU A 121 -7.92 -5.66 -26.21
N PRO A 122 -7.19 -5.17 -25.19
CA PRO A 122 -7.35 -5.66 -23.83
C PRO A 122 -8.63 -5.14 -23.18
N SER A 123 -9.33 -6.03 -22.46
CA SER A 123 -10.65 -5.76 -21.86
C SER A 123 -10.64 -4.58 -20.88
N PHE A 124 -9.58 -4.41 -20.08
CA PHE A 124 -9.53 -3.42 -18.99
C PHE A 124 -8.68 -2.18 -19.29
N LYS A 125 -8.36 -1.93 -20.57
CA LYS A 125 -7.45 -0.85 -20.98
C LYS A 125 -7.88 0.52 -20.45
N VAL A 126 -9.15 0.87 -20.68
CA VAL A 126 -9.73 2.17 -20.29
C VAL A 126 -9.89 2.26 -18.78
N SER A 127 -10.26 1.15 -18.14
CA SER A 127 -10.39 1.04 -16.69
C SER A 127 -9.06 1.33 -15.99
N ASN A 128 -7.97 0.75 -16.49
CA ASN A 128 -6.61 0.99 -15.98
C ASN A 128 -6.17 2.45 -16.18
N GLU A 129 -6.50 3.07 -17.31
CA GLU A 129 -6.20 4.49 -17.57
C GLU A 129 -6.93 5.41 -16.59
N LYS A 130 -8.18 5.10 -16.24
CA LYS A 130 -8.95 5.84 -15.24
C LYS A 130 -8.37 5.71 -13.84
N ILE A 131 -8.03 4.48 -13.41
CA ILE A 131 -7.38 4.26 -12.12
C ILE A 131 -6.07 5.06 -12.06
N ALA A 132 -5.21 4.94 -13.06
CA ALA A 132 -3.96 5.69 -13.12
C ALA A 132 -4.19 7.21 -13.01
N SER A 133 -5.21 7.73 -13.70
CA SER A 133 -5.53 9.17 -13.68
C SER A 133 -5.87 9.71 -12.28
N TRP A 134 -6.43 8.87 -11.40
CA TRP A 134 -6.72 9.22 -10.02
C TRP A 134 -5.53 8.97 -9.09
N THR A 135 -4.80 7.86 -9.28
CA THR A 135 -3.80 7.43 -8.31
C THR A 135 -2.42 8.02 -8.54
N SER A 136 -2.17 8.63 -9.70
CA SER A 136 -0.86 9.21 -10.06
C SER A 136 -0.88 10.74 -10.14
N ARG A 137 -1.81 11.40 -9.45
CA ARG A 137 -1.93 12.88 -9.44
C ARG A 137 -2.32 13.43 -8.07
N ALA A 138 -1.82 14.62 -7.75
CA ALA A 138 -2.17 15.32 -6.53
C ALA A 138 -3.67 15.70 -6.51
N PRO A 139 -4.32 15.66 -5.32
CA PRO A 139 -3.76 15.28 -4.03
C PRO A 139 -3.87 13.76 -3.78
N HIS A 140 -4.61 13.06 -4.62
CA HIS A 140 -5.03 11.67 -4.42
C HIS A 140 -3.86 10.68 -4.40
N SER A 141 -2.81 10.92 -5.16
CA SER A 141 -1.57 10.11 -5.14
C SER A 141 -0.85 10.09 -3.78
N SER A 142 -1.18 11.02 -2.88
CA SER A 142 -0.72 10.95 -1.49
C SER A 142 -1.53 9.97 -0.63
N ARG A 143 -2.62 9.39 -1.14
CA ARG A 143 -3.49 8.45 -0.42
C ARG A 143 -3.77 7.16 -1.20
N LEU A 144 -3.80 7.20 -2.52
CA LEU A 144 -4.24 6.10 -3.35
C LEU A 144 -3.09 5.38 -4.05
N ILE A 145 -3.20 4.06 -4.13
CA ILE A 145 -2.27 3.17 -4.81
C ILE A 145 -3.07 2.39 -5.86
N GLY A 146 -2.83 2.66 -7.14
CA GLY A 146 -3.57 2.01 -8.22
C GLY A 146 -3.01 0.65 -8.57
N PHE A 147 -3.87 -0.35 -8.64
CA PHE A 147 -3.56 -1.68 -9.19
C PHE A 147 -4.24 -1.83 -10.55
N ALA A 148 -3.54 -2.48 -11.47
CA ALA A 148 -4.07 -2.85 -12.77
C ALA A 148 -5.11 -3.97 -12.64
N ARG A 149 -5.93 -4.12 -13.67
CA ARG A 149 -6.75 -5.32 -13.90
C ARG A 149 -6.54 -5.76 -15.34
N VAL A 150 -6.47 -7.07 -15.56
CA VAL A 150 -6.42 -7.67 -16.91
C VAL A 150 -7.31 -8.90 -16.93
N ASN A 151 -7.79 -9.29 -18.12
CA ASN A 151 -8.45 -10.57 -18.30
C ASN A 151 -7.48 -11.56 -18.95
N PRO A 152 -7.04 -12.63 -18.24
CA PRO A 152 -6.14 -13.62 -18.82
C PRO A 152 -6.65 -14.24 -20.13
N LEU A 153 -7.97 -14.23 -20.36
CA LEU A 153 -8.62 -14.82 -21.53
C LEU A 153 -8.78 -13.86 -22.72
N ASP A 154 -8.15 -12.68 -22.71
CA ASP A 154 -8.20 -11.72 -23.83
C ASP A 154 -7.57 -12.25 -25.14
N GLY A 155 -7.00 -13.46 -25.12
CA GLY A 155 -6.41 -14.13 -26.29
C GLY A 155 -5.03 -13.60 -26.62
N THR A 156 -4.65 -13.72 -27.90
CA THR A 156 -3.30 -13.39 -28.38
C THR A 156 -3.35 -12.43 -29.57
N HIS A 157 -2.37 -11.53 -29.64
CA HIS A 157 -2.10 -10.68 -30.80
C HIS A 157 -0.66 -10.93 -31.28
N ASN A 158 -0.50 -11.32 -32.55
CA ASN A 158 0.80 -11.68 -33.14
C ASN A 158 1.59 -12.71 -32.30
N GLY A 159 0.88 -13.71 -31.75
CA GLY A 159 1.48 -14.75 -30.91
C GLY A 159 1.74 -14.36 -29.45
N ASN A 160 1.55 -13.09 -29.07
CA ASN A 160 1.75 -12.61 -27.70
C ASN A 160 0.42 -12.50 -26.94
N PRO A 161 0.33 -12.92 -25.66
CA PRO A 161 -0.89 -12.76 -24.88
C PRO A 161 -1.23 -11.29 -24.64
N ILE A 162 -2.45 -10.90 -25.02
CA ILE A 162 -2.92 -9.50 -24.91
C ILE A 162 -2.91 -9.04 -23.45
N ALA A 163 -3.32 -9.90 -22.52
CA ALA A 163 -3.35 -9.62 -21.09
C ALA A 163 -1.96 -9.31 -20.51
N VAL A 164 -0.91 -9.98 -21.00
CA VAL A 164 0.48 -9.76 -20.56
C VAL A 164 0.96 -8.40 -21.05
N GLY A 165 0.72 -8.06 -22.32
CA GLY A 165 1.08 -6.74 -22.86
C GLY A 165 0.34 -5.58 -22.18
N GLU A 166 -0.94 -5.76 -21.84
CA GLU A 166 -1.67 -4.76 -21.07
C GLU A 166 -1.13 -4.60 -19.65
N LEU A 167 -0.79 -5.71 -18.97
CA LEU A 167 -0.18 -5.65 -17.66
C LEU A 167 1.13 -4.86 -17.69
N GLU A 168 2.00 -5.14 -18.68
CA GLU A 168 3.26 -4.41 -18.87
C GLU A 168 3.00 -2.92 -19.11
N ARG A 169 2.07 -2.55 -19.98
CA ARG A 169 1.71 -1.16 -20.23
C ARG A 169 1.18 -0.48 -18.95
N ALA A 170 0.29 -1.15 -18.22
CA ALA A 170 -0.31 -0.62 -17.01
C ALA A 170 0.74 -0.35 -15.92
N VAL A 171 1.70 -1.25 -15.75
CA VAL A 171 2.78 -1.08 -14.77
C VAL A 171 3.84 -0.10 -15.26
N LEU A 172 4.40 -0.33 -16.45
CA LEU A 172 5.56 0.40 -16.94
C LEU A 172 5.18 1.77 -17.50
N SER A 173 4.04 1.92 -18.18
CA SER A 173 3.65 3.21 -18.78
C SER A 173 2.75 4.05 -17.88
N LEU A 174 1.81 3.42 -17.17
CA LEU A 174 0.87 4.14 -16.29
C LEU A 174 1.34 4.23 -14.83
N GLY A 175 2.27 3.38 -14.40
CA GLY A 175 2.80 3.36 -13.04
C GLY A 175 1.88 2.68 -12.01
N LEU A 176 0.96 1.81 -12.47
CA LEU A 176 0.16 0.99 -11.55
C LEU A 176 1.06 -0.02 -10.83
N ARG A 177 0.80 -0.27 -9.55
CA ARG A 177 1.74 -0.93 -8.62
C ARG A 177 1.32 -2.32 -8.17
N GLY A 178 0.37 -2.93 -8.87
CA GLY A 178 -0.13 -4.26 -8.56
C GLY A 178 -1.17 -4.72 -9.58
N LEU A 179 -1.72 -5.91 -9.37
CA LEU A 179 -2.68 -6.53 -10.28
C LEU A 179 -3.84 -7.17 -9.51
N LYS A 180 -5.09 -6.91 -9.92
CA LYS A 180 -6.29 -7.63 -9.50
C LYS A 180 -6.71 -8.62 -10.56
N LEU A 181 -6.97 -9.85 -10.13
CA LEU A 181 -7.58 -10.91 -10.91
C LEU A 181 -8.86 -11.38 -10.22
N HIS A 182 -9.89 -11.65 -11.01
CA HIS A 182 -11.19 -12.10 -10.51
C HIS A 182 -11.63 -13.36 -11.27
N PRO A 183 -11.14 -14.55 -10.88
CA PRO A 183 -11.42 -15.80 -11.58
C PRO A 183 -12.90 -16.07 -11.86
N LEU A 184 -13.79 -15.76 -10.92
CA LEU A 184 -15.23 -15.96 -11.10
C LEU A 184 -15.84 -14.99 -12.11
N ALA A 185 -15.71 -13.67 -11.93
CA ALA A 185 -16.25 -12.68 -12.86
C ALA A 185 -15.60 -12.72 -14.25
N GLN A 186 -14.35 -13.19 -14.35
CA GLN A 186 -13.60 -13.33 -15.60
C GLN A 186 -13.67 -14.76 -16.18
N LEU A 187 -14.51 -15.62 -15.59
CA LEU A 187 -14.85 -16.97 -16.10
C LEU A 187 -13.64 -17.91 -16.30
N PHE A 188 -12.64 -17.85 -15.43
CA PHE A 188 -11.46 -18.73 -15.48
C PHE A 188 -11.20 -19.52 -14.19
N VAL A 189 -12.16 -19.63 -13.27
CA VAL A 189 -12.03 -20.42 -12.01
C VAL A 189 -11.49 -21.83 -12.27
N ASP A 190 -12.00 -22.50 -13.31
CA ASP A 190 -11.59 -23.87 -13.64
C ASP A 190 -10.31 -23.98 -14.47
N SER A 191 -9.76 -22.84 -14.89
CA SER A 191 -8.54 -22.73 -15.70
C SER A 191 -7.43 -21.89 -15.05
N ILE A 192 -7.53 -21.58 -13.75
CA ILE A 192 -6.49 -20.81 -13.01
C ILE A 192 -5.08 -21.39 -13.24
N GLU A 193 -4.94 -22.71 -13.30
CA GLU A 193 -3.65 -23.40 -13.44
C GLU A 193 -3.18 -23.51 -14.91
N LYS A 194 -3.99 -23.07 -15.89
CA LYS A 194 -3.65 -23.16 -17.32
C LYS A 194 -2.65 -22.08 -17.73
N ASN A 195 -2.19 -22.20 -18.97
CA ASN A 195 -1.13 -21.35 -19.51
C ASN A 195 -1.49 -19.86 -19.47
N GLU A 196 -2.73 -19.48 -19.80
CA GLU A 196 -3.10 -18.08 -19.97
C GLU A 196 -3.03 -17.31 -18.63
N PRO A 197 -3.66 -17.75 -17.52
CA PRO A 197 -3.45 -17.10 -16.22
C PRO A 197 -2.02 -17.26 -15.70
N ARG A 198 -1.36 -18.42 -15.92
CA ARG A 198 0.03 -18.63 -15.52
C ARG A 198 0.98 -17.59 -16.12
N MET A 199 0.82 -17.25 -17.40
CA MET A 199 1.65 -16.24 -18.06
C MET A 199 1.48 -14.85 -17.44
N VAL A 200 0.25 -14.46 -17.09
CA VAL A 200 -0.02 -13.20 -16.40
C VAL A 200 0.62 -13.19 -15.01
N VAL A 201 0.45 -14.27 -14.24
CA VAL A 201 1.02 -14.39 -12.88
C VAL A 201 2.55 -14.41 -12.91
N LYS A 202 3.14 -15.14 -13.86
CA LYS A 202 4.59 -15.14 -14.12
C LYS A 202 5.07 -13.73 -14.41
N ARG A 203 4.38 -12.99 -15.29
CA ARG A 203 4.80 -11.64 -15.64
C ARG A 203 4.69 -10.66 -14.47
N ALA A 204 3.63 -10.72 -13.69
CA ALA A 204 3.50 -9.91 -12.48
C ALA A 204 4.63 -10.17 -11.48
N GLY A 205 5.02 -11.44 -11.30
CA GLY A 205 6.17 -11.82 -10.49
C GLY A 205 7.50 -11.26 -11.02
N GLU A 206 7.74 -11.30 -12.33
CA GLU A 206 8.93 -10.70 -12.96
C GLU A 206 8.99 -9.18 -12.83
N LEU A 207 7.83 -8.51 -12.89
CA LEU A 207 7.69 -7.09 -12.64
C LEU A 207 7.82 -6.74 -11.15
N GLY A 208 7.82 -7.75 -10.27
CA GLY A 208 7.94 -7.58 -8.82
C GLY A 208 6.76 -6.85 -8.19
N ILE A 209 5.56 -6.98 -8.78
CA ILE A 209 4.34 -6.35 -8.28
C ILE A 209 3.43 -7.36 -7.57
N PRO A 210 2.72 -6.96 -6.51
CA PRO A 210 1.75 -7.82 -5.86
C PRO A 210 0.49 -8.06 -6.70
N MET A 211 -0.11 -9.22 -6.49
CA MET A 211 -1.37 -9.62 -7.09
C MET A 211 -2.39 -9.93 -6.02
N ILE A 212 -3.64 -9.56 -6.26
CA ILE A 212 -4.78 -10.00 -5.47
C ILE A 212 -5.73 -10.82 -6.34
N PHE A 213 -6.08 -12.01 -5.86
CA PHE A 213 -7.09 -12.85 -6.46
C PHE A 213 -8.39 -12.71 -5.68
N ASP A 214 -9.49 -12.48 -6.40
CA ASP A 214 -10.82 -12.67 -5.84
C ASP A 214 -11.05 -14.15 -5.50
N THR A 215 -11.16 -14.49 -4.21
CA THR A 215 -11.35 -15.88 -3.78
C THR A 215 -12.70 -16.06 -3.09
N ARG A 216 -13.71 -16.46 -3.87
CA ARG A 216 -15.09 -16.69 -3.40
C ARG A 216 -15.33 -18.06 -2.74
N ASN A 217 -14.33 -18.94 -2.77
CA ASN A 217 -14.40 -20.26 -2.14
C ASN A 217 -13.00 -20.90 -2.05
N MET A 218 -12.92 -21.97 -1.26
CA MET A 218 -11.68 -22.70 -1.02
C MET A 218 -11.15 -23.46 -2.26
N LYS A 219 -12.01 -23.81 -3.23
CA LYS A 219 -11.54 -24.44 -4.49
C LYS A 219 -10.64 -23.47 -5.26
N THR A 220 -10.97 -22.18 -5.27
CA THR A 220 -10.11 -21.14 -5.87
C THR A 220 -8.77 -21.03 -5.14
N VAL A 221 -8.77 -21.00 -3.80
CA VAL A 221 -7.55 -20.95 -2.98
C VAL A 221 -6.61 -22.12 -3.28
N VAL A 222 -7.15 -23.35 -3.30
CA VAL A 222 -6.37 -24.56 -3.59
C VAL A 222 -5.76 -24.53 -5.01
N ARG A 223 -6.50 -24.05 -6.01
CA ARG A 223 -5.98 -23.92 -7.39
C ARG A 223 -4.90 -22.86 -7.51
N ILE A 224 -5.03 -21.74 -6.80
CA ILE A 224 -3.97 -20.71 -6.74
C ILE A 224 -2.70 -21.30 -6.10
N LYS A 225 -2.83 -22.03 -4.99
CA LYS A 225 -1.68 -22.70 -4.36
C LYS A 225 -0.97 -23.66 -5.32
N ARG A 226 -1.73 -24.48 -6.07
CA ARG A 226 -1.19 -25.38 -7.08
C ARG A 226 -0.49 -24.65 -8.23
N LEU A 227 -1.04 -23.51 -8.68
CA LEU A 227 -0.38 -22.65 -9.65
C LEU A 227 0.99 -22.17 -9.12
N VAL A 228 1.05 -21.69 -7.88
CA VAL A 228 2.30 -21.26 -7.23
C VAL A 228 3.31 -22.41 -7.14
N ASP A 229 2.89 -23.59 -6.71
CA ASP A 229 3.76 -24.76 -6.61
C ASP A 229 4.28 -25.20 -7.98
N SER A 230 3.43 -25.18 -9.00
CA SER A 230 3.81 -25.48 -10.38
C SER A 230 4.78 -24.45 -10.97
N MET A 231 4.67 -23.18 -10.59
CA MET A 231 5.64 -22.15 -10.98
C MET A 231 6.96 -22.32 -10.23
N ARG A 232 6.93 -22.65 -8.94
CA ARG A 232 8.15 -22.88 -8.13
C ARG A 232 9.02 -24.01 -8.69
N ASN A 233 8.38 -25.05 -9.24
CA ASN A 233 9.07 -26.21 -9.81
C ASN A 233 9.45 -26.03 -11.30
N ASP A 234 9.19 -24.86 -11.89
CA ASP A 234 9.53 -24.57 -13.29
C ASP A 234 10.78 -23.66 -13.36
N PRO A 235 11.89 -24.14 -13.94
CA PRO A 235 13.13 -23.36 -14.06
C PRO A 235 12.95 -22.01 -14.77
N ASN A 236 11.96 -21.88 -15.67
CA ASN A 236 11.68 -20.64 -16.39
C ASN A 236 10.98 -19.58 -15.52
N CYS A 237 10.55 -19.94 -14.32
CA CYS A 237 9.84 -19.06 -13.39
C CYS A 237 10.73 -18.52 -12.27
N GLY A 238 12.03 -18.84 -12.22
CA GLY A 238 12.92 -18.42 -11.13
C GLY A 238 12.90 -16.91 -10.84
N ALA A 239 12.98 -16.08 -11.88
CA ALA A 239 12.86 -14.62 -11.74
C ALA A 239 11.48 -14.19 -11.21
N ALA A 240 10.41 -14.80 -11.72
CA ALA A 240 9.05 -14.52 -11.28
C ALA A 240 8.84 -14.87 -9.79
N MET A 241 9.36 -16.01 -9.34
CA MET A 241 9.20 -16.49 -7.97
C MET A 241 9.82 -15.57 -6.93
N ASN A 242 10.91 -14.87 -7.26
CA ASN A 242 11.55 -13.91 -6.35
C ASN A 242 10.63 -12.71 -6.04
N GLY A 243 9.92 -12.22 -7.06
CA GLY A 243 8.99 -11.10 -6.94
C GLY A 243 7.55 -11.50 -6.61
N LEU A 244 7.21 -12.79 -6.63
CA LEU A 244 5.84 -13.26 -6.51
C LEU A 244 5.23 -12.95 -5.13
N ARG A 245 4.13 -12.18 -5.13
CA ARG A 245 3.31 -11.92 -3.94
C ARG A 245 1.84 -12.02 -4.34
N ILE A 246 1.11 -12.93 -3.71
CA ILE A 246 -0.29 -13.25 -4.01
C ILE A 246 -1.11 -13.06 -2.75
N ILE A 247 -2.16 -12.24 -2.86
CA ILE A 247 -3.13 -11.96 -1.82
C ILE A 247 -4.42 -12.71 -2.18
N LEU A 248 -4.89 -13.54 -1.26
CA LEU A 248 -6.17 -14.23 -1.34
C LEU A 248 -7.23 -13.32 -0.71
N ALA A 249 -8.04 -12.65 -1.53
CA ALA A 249 -9.10 -11.77 -1.05
C ALA A 249 -10.12 -12.56 -0.23
N HIS A 250 -10.68 -11.94 0.80
CA HIS A 250 -11.77 -12.50 1.60
C HIS A 250 -11.43 -13.77 2.39
N CYS A 251 -10.14 -14.07 2.57
CA CYS A 251 -9.70 -15.32 3.19
C CYS A 251 -10.37 -16.58 2.58
N GLY A 252 -10.67 -16.57 1.26
CA GLY A 252 -11.37 -17.66 0.59
C GLY A 252 -12.85 -17.85 1.02
N MET A 253 -13.44 -16.87 1.72
CA MET A 253 -14.76 -16.92 2.35
C MET A 253 -14.97 -18.08 3.33
N ALA A 254 -13.87 -18.62 3.88
CA ALA A 254 -13.91 -19.75 4.81
C ALA A 254 -12.73 -19.66 5.79
N PRO A 255 -12.72 -18.67 6.71
CA PRO A 255 -11.58 -18.41 7.58
C PRO A 255 -11.23 -19.61 8.48
N GLY A 256 -12.18 -20.47 8.84
CA GLY A 256 -11.89 -21.67 9.66
C GLY A 256 -11.34 -22.88 8.89
N ASP A 257 -11.23 -22.83 7.56
CA ASP A 257 -10.79 -23.98 6.77
C ASP A 257 -9.27 -24.15 6.82
N SER A 258 -8.81 -25.35 7.18
CA SER A 258 -7.37 -25.66 7.30
C SER A 258 -6.58 -25.46 6.01
N ARG A 259 -7.23 -25.57 4.84
CA ARG A 259 -6.60 -25.40 3.53
C ARG A 259 -6.17 -23.95 3.27
N LEU A 260 -6.86 -22.97 3.88
CA LEU A 260 -6.43 -21.57 3.84
C LEU A 260 -5.05 -21.43 4.48
N TYR A 261 -4.89 -21.93 5.71
CA TYR A 261 -3.65 -21.84 6.46
C TYR A 261 -2.51 -22.64 5.83
N GLU A 262 -2.82 -23.77 5.20
CA GLU A 262 -1.82 -24.50 4.41
C GLU A 262 -1.32 -23.69 3.21
N ALA A 263 -2.19 -22.92 2.56
CA ALA A 263 -1.76 -21.99 1.52
C ALA A 263 -0.93 -20.83 2.10
N LEU A 264 -1.31 -20.27 3.25
CA LEU A 264 -0.64 -19.12 3.86
C LEU A 264 0.76 -19.41 4.41
N LYS A 265 1.09 -20.67 4.69
CA LYS A 265 2.48 -21.07 5.00
C LYS A 265 3.46 -20.76 3.86
N ASP A 266 2.96 -20.68 2.63
CA ASP A 266 3.78 -20.32 1.47
C ASP A 266 4.27 -18.87 1.60
N PRO A 267 5.58 -18.58 1.50
CA PRO A 267 6.12 -17.23 1.65
C PRO A 267 5.57 -16.23 0.62
N ALA A 268 5.07 -16.70 -0.53
CA ALA A 268 4.50 -15.84 -1.56
C ALA A 268 3.00 -15.55 -1.36
N ILE A 269 2.31 -16.25 -0.44
CA ILE A 269 0.85 -16.18 -0.30
C ILE A 269 0.47 -15.48 1.02
N PHE A 270 -0.51 -14.59 0.90
CA PHE A 270 -1.08 -13.76 1.96
C PHE A 270 -2.61 -13.81 1.84
N ALA A 271 -3.33 -13.38 2.88
CA ALA A 271 -4.79 -13.24 2.86
C ALA A 271 -5.19 -11.81 3.19
N GLU A 272 -6.40 -11.44 2.79
CA GLU A 272 -7.00 -10.14 3.07
C GLU A 272 -8.42 -10.33 3.66
N THR A 273 -8.80 -9.45 4.60
CA THR A 273 -9.93 -9.67 5.54
C THR A 273 -11.30 -9.21 5.07
N SER A 274 -11.44 -8.54 3.92
CA SER A 274 -12.72 -8.00 3.46
C SER A 274 -13.79 -9.10 3.36
N THR A 275 -15.06 -8.72 3.47
CA THR A 275 -16.24 -9.62 3.57
C THR A 275 -16.42 -10.37 4.90
N LEU A 276 -15.37 -10.51 5.72
CA LEU A 276 -15.47 -11.21 7.01
C LEU A 276 -16.23 -10.37 8.02
N HIS A 277 -17.13 -11.00 8.79
CA HIS A 277 -18.01 -10.34 9.75
C HIS A 277 -18.39 -11.27 10.89
N ASP A 278 -18.89 -10.71 11.98
CA ASP A 278 -19.38 -11.47 13.13
C ASP A 278 -18.37 -12.56 13.58
N ARG A 279 -18.77 -13.84 13.54
CA ARG A 279 -17.98 -14.98 14.02
C ARG A 279 -16.82 -15.36 13.11
N ASP A 280 -16.79 -14.89 11.86
CA ASP A 280 -15.69 -15.16 10.94
C ASP A 280 -14.40 -14.47 11.38
N VAL A 281 -14.53 -13.31 12.02
CA VAL A 281 -13.41 -12.47 12.48
C VAL A 281 -12.57 -13.17 13.56
N PRO A 282 -13.12 -13.59 14.71
CA PRO A 282 -12.34 -14.30 15.73
C PRO A 282 -11.77 -15.61 15.19
N VAL A 283 -12.57 -16.38 14.43
CA VAL A 283 -12.14 -17.65 13.84
C VAL A 283 -10.89 -17.47 12.97
N LEU A 284 -10.83 -16.42 12.14
CA LEU A 284 -9.65 -16.14 11.31
C LEU A 284 -8.39 -15.97 12.17
N PHE A 285 -8.46 -15.06 13.14
CA PHE A 285 -7.28 -14.62 13.90
C PHE A 285 -6.80 -15.67 14.91
N GLU A 286 -7.73 -16.35 15.58
CA GLU A 286 -7.41 -17.48 16.46
C GLU A 286 -6.76 -18.62 15.67
N SER A 287 -7.37 -19.03 14.55
CA SER A 287 -6.82 -20.12 13.73
C SER A 287 -5.51 -19.71 13.04
N ALA A 288 -5.31 -18.44 12.68
CA ALA A 288 -4.03 -17.95 12.18
C ALA A 288 -2.94 -18.01 13.24
N SER A 289 -3.24 -17.51 14.44
CA SER A 289 -2.33 -17.54 15.58
C SER A 289 -1.96 -18.98 15.95
N GLU A 290 -2.92 -19.91 15.98
CA GLU A 290 -2.66 -21.31 16.29
C GLU A 290 -1.84 -22.01 15.18
N ARG A 291 -2.22 -21.84 13.91
CA ARG A 291 -1.74 -22.70 12.81
C ARG A 291 -0.50 -22.17 12.09
N LEU A 292 -0.28 -20.86 12.11
CA LEU A 292 0.86 -20.24 11.43
C LEU A 292 2.04 -19.97 12.37
N SER A 293 1.81 -19.77 13.68
CA SER A 293 2.88 -19.53 14.66
C SER A 293 3.85 -20.71 14.84
N VAL A 294 3.48 -21.90 14.36
CA VAL A 294 4.36 -23.09 14.36
C VAL A 294 5.44 -23.00 13.28
N SER A 295 5.19 -22.24 12.22
CA SER A 295 6.24 -21.86 11.27
C SER A 295 6.97 -20.65 11.85
N ASN A 296 8.31 -20.54 11.73
CA ASN A 296 9.09 -19.37 12.20
C ASN A 296 8.72 -18.02 11.53
N GLN A 297 7.53 -17.90 10.95
CA GLN A 297 6.92 -16.70 10.40
C GLN A 297 5.93 -16.14 11.43
N GLU A 298 6.00 -14.84 11.72
CA GLU A 298 4.97 -14.17 12.52
C GLU A 298 3.63 -14.23 11.77
N TRP A 299 2.64 -14.93 12.35
CA TRP A 299 1.35 -15.24 11.73
C TRP A 299 0.61 -14.00 11.20
N SER A 300 0.68 -12.89 11.94
CA SER A 300 0.05 -11.62 11.61
C SER A 300 0.67 -10.97 10.37
N GLY A 301 1.91 -11.31 10.01
CA GLY A 301 2.57 -10.90 8.76
C GLY A 301 1.92 -11.48 7.48
N LYS A 302 0.95 -12.39 7.62
CA LYS A 302 0.24 -13.04 6.50
C LYS A 302 -1.12 -12.46 6.17
N ILE A 303 -1.61 -11.54 6.99
CA ILE A 303 -2.99 -11.06 6.92
C ILE A 303 -2.98 -9.54 6.68
N LEU A 304 -3.74 -9.09 5.69
CA LEU A 304 -3.92 -7.68 5.35
C LEU A 304 -5.35 -7.26 5.66
N PHE A 305 -5.51 -6.03 6.14
CA PHE A 305 -6.82 -5.39 6.23
C PHE A 305 -7.31 -4.90 4.85
N GLY A 306 -8.60 -5.03 4.60
CA GLY A 306 -9.27 -4.35 3.51
C GLY A 306 -10.79 -4.43 3.60
N THR A 307 -11.48 -3.67 2.74
CA THR A 307 -12.92 -3.38 2.90
C THR A 307 -13.83 -4.00 1.84
N ASP A 308 -13.33 -4.25 0.63
CA ASP A 308 -14.13 -4.55 -0.58
C ASP A 308 -15.20 -3.49 -0.88
N PHE A 309 -14.97 -2.24 -0.45
CA PHE A 309 -15.85 -1.12 -0.77
C PHE A 309 -15.84 -0.90 -2.28
N SER A 310 -16.97 -0.67 -2.94
CA SER A 310 -18.27 -0.27 -2.39
C SER A 310 -19.31 -1.38 -2.23
N PHE A 311 -18.92 -2.65 -2.40
CA PHE A 311 -19.90 -3.74 -2.30
C PHE A 311 -20.31 -3.97 -0.85
N LEU A 312 -19.36 -3.78 0.07
CA LEU A 312 -19.51 -3.98 1.50
C LEU A 312 -18.87 -2.80 2.23
N SER A 313 -19.40 -2.44 3.40
CA SER A 313 -19.01 -1.19 4.07
C SER A 313 -18.82 -1.34 5.58
N VAL A 314 -19.74 -1.99 6.29
CA VAL A 314 -19.73 -2.02 7.76
C VAL A 314 -18.85 -3.11 8.37
N GLN A 315 -18.48 -4.14 7.62
CA GLN A 315 -17.75 -5.31 8.13
C GLN A 315 -16.31 -4.97 8.54
N ALA A 316 -15.73 -3.93 7.92
CA ALA A 316 -14.44 -3.39 8.31
C ALA A 316 -14.40 -2.94 9.79
N ILE A 317 -15.55 -2.54 10.36
CA ILE A 317 -15.69 -2.18 11.77
C ILE A 317 -15.40 -3.38 12.66
N ASP A 318 -15.93 -4.55 12.32
CA ASP A 318 -15.77 -5.77 13.10
C ASP A 318 -14.30 -6.18 13.18
N ILE A 319 -13.58 -6.07 12.06
CA ILE A 319 -12.14 -6.31 12.02
C ILE A 319 -11.39 -5.33 12.93
N ILE A 320 -11.60 -4.02 12.74
CA ILE A 320 -10.86 -3.00 13.49
C ILE A 320 -11.12 -3.13 14.99
N LEU A 321 -12.39 -3.25 15.41
CA LEU A 321 -12.73 -3.36 16.83
C LEU A 321 -12.31 -4.69 17.44
N TYR A 322 -12.36 -5.79 16.70
CA TYR A 322 -11.84 -7.06 17.19
C TYR A 322 -10.33 -6.98 17.45
N LEU A 323 -9.55 -6.41 16.53
CA LEU A 323 -8.11 -6.21 16.70
C LEU A 323 -7.74 -5.36 17.94
N LEU A 324 -8.64 -4.47 18.37
CA LEU A 324 -8.48 -3.64 19.57
C LEU A 324 -9.10 -4.26 20.83
N SER A 325 -9.73 -5.44 20.71
CA SER A 325 -10.43 -6.11 21.79
C SER A 325 -9.50 -6.96 22.67
N ARG A 326 -9.99 -7.34 23.84
CA ARG A 326 -9.31 -8.28 24.75
C ARG A 326 -9.15 -9.69 24.18
N ASN A 327 -10.01 -10.06 23.22
CA ASN A 327 -10.05 -11.41 22.64
C ASN A 327 -9.04 -11.57 21.49
N PHE A 328 -8.46 -10.48 21.00
CA PHE A 328 -7.45 -10.56 19.96
C PHE A 328 -6.19 -11.26 20.51
N PRO A 329 -5.70 -12.34 19.85
CA PRO A 329 -4.56 -13.11 20.37
C PRO A 329 -3.20 -12.40 20.23
N GLY A 330 -3.12 -11.27 19.51
CA GLY A 330 -1.88 -10.56 19.23
C GLY A 330 -1.59 -9.36 20.14
N THR A 331 -0.52 -8.64 19.80
CA THR A 331 -0.10 -7.36 20.38
C THR A 331 -0.53 -6.18 19.50
N LEU A 332 -0.36 -4.96 20.01
CA LEU A 332 -0.60 -3.76 19.20
C LEU A 332 0.32 -3.68 17.97
N SER A 333 1.51 -4.31 18.01
CA SER A 333 2.39 -4.45 16.85
C SER A 333 1.81 -5.41 15.80
N ASP A 334 1.17 -6.52 16.22
CA ASP A 334 0.41 -7.37 15.30
C ASP A 334 -0.74 -6.58 14.64
N VAL A 335 -1.45 -5.76 15.42
CA VAL A 335 -2.52 -4.88 14.92
C VAL A 335 -2.00 -3.94 13.84
N GLN A 336 -0.90 -3.24 14.10
CA GLN A 336 -0.29 -2.32 13.13
C GLN A 336 0.20 -3.03 11.86
N ARG A 337 0.73 -4.25 11.98
CA ARG A 337 1.11 -5.06 10.82
C ARG A 337 -0.10 -5.41 9.96
N ILE A 338 -1.16 -5.93 10.58
CA ILE A 338 -2.40 -6.32 9.89
C ILE A 338 -3.09 -5.12 9.24
N LEU A 339 -3.24 -4.03 9.99
CA LEU A 339 -3.99 -2.85 9.54
C LEU A 339 -3.25 -2.01 8.50
N GLY A 340 -1.92 -2.07 8.41
CA GLY A 340 -1.20 -1.26 7.42
C GLY A 340 0.19 -1.73 7.03
N GLY A 341 0.96 -2.25 7.99
CA GLY A 341 2.37 -2.61 7.76
C GLY A 341 2.55 -3.62 6.63
N ASN A 342 1.74 -4.68 6.60
CA ASN A 342 1.83 -5.73 5.59
C ASN A 342 1.51 -5.23 4.18
N ALA A 343 0.48 -4.39 4.03
CA ALA A 343 0.12 -3.82 2.74
C ALA A 343 1.26 -2.94 2.18
N LEU A 344 1.88 -2.11 3.02
CA LEU A 344 3.05 -1.30 2.64
C LEU A 344 4.26 -2.17 2.30
N SER A 345 4.55 -3.20 3.10
CA SER A 345 5.65 -4.16 2.85
C SER A 345 5.47 -4.97 1.56
N ILE A 346 4.23 -5.23 1.15
CA ILE A 346 3.95 -5.99 -0.08
C ILE A 346 4.03 -5.09 -1.32
N VAL A 347 3.51 -3.86 -1.26
CA VAL A 347 3.62 -2.92 -2.37
C VAL A 347 5.07 -2.47 -2.54
N ARG A 348 5.71 -2.00 -1.45
CA ARG A 348 7.11 -1.58 -1.17
C ARG A 348 7.97 -0.88 -2.23
N ASN A 349 7.61 -0.90 -3.50
CA ASN A 349 8.35 -0.29 -4.58
C ASN A 349 7.82 1.13 -4.77
N PRO A 350 8.71 2.14 -4.82
CA PRO A 350 8.31 3.50 -5.17
C PRO A 350 7.66 3.55 -6.55
N PHE A 351 6.74 4.51 -6.76
CA PHE A 351 6.14 4.74 -8.08
C PHE A 351 7.21 5.02 -9.15
N ARG A 352 7.09 4.41 -10.32
CA ARG A 352 7.94 4.72 -11.47
C ARG A 352 7.31 4.33 -12.79
N THR A 353 7.75 4.95 -13.88
CA THR A 353 7.37 4.61 -15.25
C THR A 353 8.57 4.42 -16.18
N SER A 354 8.31 3.93 -17.38
CA SER A 354 9.26 3.82 -18.49
C SER A 354 9.71 5.19 -19.03
N ASN A 355 9.10 6.28 -18.59
CA ASN A 355 9.52 7.66 -18.90
C ASN A 355 10.45 8.26 -17.82
N GLY A 356 10.90 7.43 -16.89
CA GLY A 356 11.81 7.81 -15.82
C GLY A 356 13.12 8.41 -16.31
N TYR A 357 13.62 9.40 -15.57
CA TYR A 357 14.95 9.95 -15.83
C TYR A 357 16.04 9.00 -15.30
N SER A 358 17.10 8.79 -16.09
CA SER A 358 18.33 8.15 -15.65
C SER A 358 19.44 9.20 -15.57
N GLY A 359 19.75 9.67 -14.37
CA GLY A 359 20.86 10.58 -14.14
C GLY A 359 21.54 10.29 -12.81
N SER A 360 22.68 10.94 -12.60
CA SER A 360 23.39 10.81 -11.34
C SER A 360 22.54 11.32 -10.17
N PRO A 361 22.58 10.61 -9.03
CA PRO A 361 21.95 11.11 -7.82
C PRO A 361 22.59 12.44 -7.41
N ALA A 362 21.83 13.28 -6.72
CA ALA A 362 22.37 14.43 -6.00
C ALA A 362 21.82 14.40 -4.58
N GLU A 363 22.69 14.43 -3.58
CA GLU A 363 22.28 14.52 -2.17
C GLU A 363 22.65 15.87 -1.59
N PHE A 364 21.68 16.51 -0.95
CA PHE A 364 21.88 17.74 -0.21
C PHE A 364 21.64 17.47 1.27
N VAL A 365 22.63 17.76 2.10
CA VAL A 365 22.61 17.48 3.54
C VAL A 365 22.71 18.79 4.29
N CYS A 366 21.89 18.97 5.32
CA CYS A 366 21.95 20.15 6.18
C CYS A 366 21.52 19.80 7.60
N LYS A 367 22.05 20.51 8.61
CA LYS A 367 21.67 20.29 10.01
C LYS A 367 20.24 20.77 10.26
N ASP A 368 19.41 19.92 10.86
CA ASP A 368 18.02 20.23 11.20
C ASP A 368 17.60 19.65 12.56
N LYS A 369 18.15 20.20 13.64
CA LYS A 369 17.82 19.74 15.00
C LYS A 369 16.33 19.88 15.31
N SER A 370 15.66 20.95 14.85
CA SER A 370 14.31 21.33 15.27
C SER A 370 13.18 20.91 14.31
N PHE A 371 13.47 20.13 13.25
CA PHE A 371 12.51 19.81 12.17
C PHE A 371 12.02 21.02 11.38
N THR A 372 12.62 22.19 11.60
CA THR A 372 12.20 23.43 10.95
C THR A 372 12.54 23.37 9.47
N LEU A 373 13.74 22.87 9.15
CA LEU A 373 14.21 22.81 7.78
C LEU A 373 13.36 21.84 6.95
N GLN A 374 13.09 20.65 7.47
CA GLN A 374 12.26 19.66 6.79
C GLN A 374 10.87 20.23 6.46
N ARG A 375 10.23 20.89 7.43
CA ARG A 375 8.93 21.54 7.20
C ARG A 375 8.99 22.63 6.13
N GLU A 376 10.04 23.44 6.11
CA GLU A 376 10.21 24.48 5.08
C GLU A 376 10.41 23.88 3.68
N VAL A 377 11.16 22.78 3.56
CA VAL A 377 11.32 22.04 2.30
C VAL A 377 9.98 21.44 1.84
N GLU A 378 9.25 20.80 2.74
CA GLU A 378 7.91 20.27 2.48
C GLU A 378 6.96 21.33 1.98
N ASP A 379 6.87 22.47 2.67
CA ASP A 379 5.98 23.57 2.30
C ASP A 379 6.33 24.14 0.92
N SER A 380 7.62 24.16 0.59
CA SER A 380 8.14 24.61 -0.70
C SER A 380 7.76 23.64 -1.83
N LEU A 381 7.89 22.33 -1.60
CA LEU A 381 7.47 21.29 -2.55
C LEU A 381 5.94 21.26 -2.72
N VAL A 382 5.18 21.38 -1.64
CA VAL A 382 3.72 21.48 -1.66
C VAL A 382 3.28 22.68 -2.50
N LYS A 383 3.90 23.85 -2.31
CA LYS A 383 3.64 25.05 -3.14
C LYS A 383 3.97 24.81 -4.62
N LEU A 384 5.08 24.13 -4.92
CA LEU A 384 5.45 23.81 -6.31
C LEU A 384 4.39 22.92 -6.98
N ILE A 385 3.95 21.85 -6.30
CA ILE A 385 2.92 20.94 -6.78
C ILE A 385 1.57 21.66 -6.92
N ALA A 386 1.25 22.55 -5.98
CA ALA A 386 0.05 23.36 -6.06
C ALA A 386 0.06 24.30 -7.28
N LYS A 387 1.20 24.89 -7.66
CA LYS A 387 1.33 25.68 -8.90
C LYS A 387 1.11 24.83 -10.16
N GLY A 388 1.32 23.52 -10.08
CA GLY A 388 0.96 22.55 -11.11
C GLY A 388 1.97 22.37 -12.24
N GLU A 389 3.19 22.91 -12.08
CA GLU A 389 4.33 22.67 -12.98
C GLU A 389 4.85 21.23 -12.84
N TRP A 390 4.86 20.75 -11.59
CA TRP A 390 5.14 19.38 -11.19
C TRP A 390 3.88 18.78 -10.60
N ASP A 391 3.62 17.51 -10.88
CA ASP A 391 2.56 16.72 -10.26
C ASP A 391 3.16 15.71 -9.28
N LEU A 392 2.40 15.39 -8.23
CA LEU A 392 2.76 14.32 -7.29
C LEU A 392 2.22 13.01 -7.85
N SER A 393 3.10 12.08 -8.20
CA SER A 393 2.74 10.74 -8.67
C SER A 393 2.58 9.74 -7.53
N SER A 394 3.37 9.90 -6.44
CA SER A 394 3.17 9.17 -5.19
C SER A 394 3.85 9.88 -4.02
N LEU A 395 3.33 9.64 -2.82
CA LEU A 395 4.03 9.81 -1.55
C LEU A 395 4.20 8.41 -0.95
N ASP A 396 5.41 8.03 -0.57
CA ASP A 396 5.72 6.70 -0.07
C ASP A 396 6.63 6.80 1.16
N PHE A 397 6.14 6.37 2.33
CA PHE A 397 6.93 6.38 3.57
C PHE A 397 7.88 5.18 3.63
N MET A 398 9.03 5.37 4.27
CA MET A 398 9.92 4.27 4.59
C MET A 398 9.31 3.40 5.69
N ILE A 399 9.59 2.10 5.60
CA ILE A 399 9.06 1.07 6.51
C ILE A 399 10.20 0.18 7.00
N PRO A 400 10.07 -0.51 8.14
CA PRO A 400 11.08 -1.44 8.62
C PRO A 400 11.23 -2.62 7.65
N PRO A 401 12.41 -3.28 7.67
CA PRO A 401 12.57 -4.56 7.03
C PRO A 401 11.51 -5.58 7.44
N ILE A 402 11.18 -6.49 6.53
CA ILE A 402 10.26 -7.60 6.82
C ILE A 402 10.78 -8.41 8.01
N GLY A 403 9.92 -8.65 9.00
CA GLY A 403 10.24 -9.40 10.23
C GLY A 403 10.96 -8.56 11.29
N THR A 404 11.12 -7.25 11.09
CA THR A 404 11.71 -6.33 12.08
C THR A 404 10.76 -5.20 12.45
N TRP A 405 9.45 -5.43 12.39
CA TRP A 405 8.47 -4.44 12.84
C TRP A 405 8.63 -4.20 14.35
N PRO A 406 8.78 -2.94 14.79
CA PRO A 406 8.99 -2.62 16.18
C PRO A 406 7.69 -2.71 17.00
N GLU A 407 7.83 -2.68 18.32
CA GLU A 407 6.72 -2.33 19.20
C GLU A 407 6.33 -0.86 19.02
N LEU A 408 5.04 -0.57 19.17
CA LEU A 408 4.52 0.78 19.05
C LEU A 408 4.93 1.61 20.26
N LYS A 409 5.32 2.85 20.02
CA LYS A 409 5.57 3.85 21.07
C LYS A 409 4.33 4.71 21.26
N CYS A 410 4.01 5.02 22.51
CA CYS A 410 2.91 5.91 22.83
C CYS A 410 3.21 7.35 22.37
N LEU A 411 2.18 8.21 22.33
CA LEU A 411 2.32 9.60 21.90
C LEU A 411 3.37 10.39 22.71
N LYS A 412 3.50 10.11 24.02
CA LYS A 412 4.50 10.76 24.89
C LYS A 412 5.94 10.36 24.55
N GLU A 413 6.12 9.22 23.89
CA GLU A 413 7.41 8.67 23.47
C GLU A 413 7.66 8.83 21.96
N GLY A 414 6.91 9.72 21.30
CA GLY A 414 7.09 10.08 19.89
C GLY A 414 6.11 9.42 18.92
N ALA A 415 5.15 8.62 19.41
CA ALA A 415 4.07 8.04 18.61
C ALA A 415 4.53 7.15 17.44
N PHE A 416 5.72 6.55 17.54
CA PHE A 416 6.27 5.73 16.47
C PHE A 416 5.48 4.44 16.33
N ASN A 417 4.93 4.22 15.14
CA ASN A 417 4.15 3.03 14.82
C ASN A 417 4.87 2.11 13.83
N GLY A 418 6.18 2.29 13.69
CA GLY A 418 7.03 1.61 12.75
C GLY A 418 7.00 2.19 11.33
N ILE A 419 6.14 3.14 10.99
CA ILE A 419 6.26 3.88 9.72
C ILE A 419 7.08 5.15 9.95
N GLU A 420 8.12 5.35 9.16
CA GLU A 420 9.04 6.49 9.28
C GLU A 420 8.42 7.73 8.61
N MET A 421 7.58 8.48 9.35
CA MET A 421 6.88 9.65 8.82
C MET A 421 7.80 10.81 8.41
N ASP A 422 9.04 10.81 8.90
CA ASP A 422 10.09 11.77 8.58
C ASP A 422 11.10 11.25 7.54
N SER A 423 10.87 10.06 6.98
CA SER A 423 11.68 9.45 5.92
C SER A 423 10.78 8.91 4.81
N TYR A 424 10.76 9.58 3.67
CA TYR A 424 9.81 9.27 2.60
C TYR A 424 10.32 9.66 1.22
N VAL A 425 9.68 9.08 0.21
CA VAL A 425 9.94 9.32 -1.21
C VAL A 425 8.74 10.03 -1.81
N LEU A 426 8.98 11.15 -2.46
CA LEU A 426 8.04 11.80 -3.35
C LEU A 426 8.42 11.45 -4.79
N ALA A 427 7.52 10.82 -5.53
CA ALA A 427 7.67 10.68 -6.97
C ALA A 427 7.02 11.86 -7.66
N LEU A 428 7.81 12.71 -8.32
CA LEU A 428 7.31 13.89 -9.03
C LEU A 428 7.42 13.71 -10.54
N LYS A 429 6.41 14.21 -11.26
CA LYS A 429 6.39 14.22 -12.73
C LYS A 429 6.21 15.63 -13.26
N SER A 430 7.15 16.07 -14.10
CA SER A 430 7.09 17.37 -14.77
C SER A 430 6.05 17.32 -15.90
N LYS A 431 5.13 18.29 -15.92
CA LYS A 431 4.16 18.39 -17.01
C LYS A 431 4.76 18.91 -18.31
N LYS A 432 5.85 19.69 -18.22
CA LYS A 432 6.49 20.33 -19.38
C LYS A 432 7.63 19.48 -19.94
N MET A 433 8.47 18.92 -19.08
CA MET A 433 9.71 18.26 -19.48
C MET A 433 9.54 16.76 -19.72
N GLY A 434 8.41 16.17 -19.31
CA GLY A 434 8.23 14.71 -19.31
C GLY A 434 9.16 13.97 -18.34
N LYS A 435 9.89 14.68 -17.49
CA LYS A 435 10.84 14.15 -16.49
C LYS A 435 10.07 13.58 -15.30
N GLU A 436 10.44 12.38 -14.88
CA GLU A 436 10.00 11.76 -13.63
C GLU A 436 11.21 11.56 -12.71
N ILE A 437 11.06 11.95 -11.45
CA ILE A 437 12.14 11.99 -10.45
C ILE A 437 11.63 11.53 -9.09
N HIS A 438 12.51 10.90 -8.31
CA HIS A 438 12.29 10.66 -6.89
C HIS A 438 13.01 11.74 -6.07
N ILE A 439 12.29 12.32 -5.13
CA ILE A 439 12.86 13.14 -4.06
C ILE A 439 12.75 12.32 -2.78
N TRP A 440 13.88 11.83 -2.29
CA TRP A 440 13.96 11.09 -1.05
C TRP A 440 14.41 12.01 0.07
N ILE A 441 13.48 12.31 0.98
CA ILE A 441 13.73 13.11 2.18
C ILE A 441 13.90 12.15 3.35
N ARG A 442 14.97 12.31 4.11
CA ARG A 442 15.25 11.48 5.30
C ARG A 442 15.94 12.28 6.39
N ARG A 443 15.55 12.02 7.63
CA ARG A 443 16.33 12.41 8.80
C ARG A 443 17.42 11.37 9.08
N ARG A 444 18.63 11.84 9.35
CA ARG A 444 19.78 11.03 9.76
C ARG A 444 19.93 11.07 11.28
N PHE A 445 20.60 10.05 11.83
CA PHE A 445 20.85 9.92 13.27
C PHE A 445 21.72 11.04 13.87
N ASP A 446 22.40 11.83 13.04
CA ASP A 446 23.28 12.94 13.44
C ASP A 446 22.59 14.32 13.35
N ASP A 447 21.26 14.34 13.45
CA ASP A 447 20.40 15.53 13.30
C ASP A 447 20.51 16.22 11.93
N ASN A 448 20.98 15.52 10.90
CA ASN A 448 20.98 16.04 9.55
C ASN A 448 19.71 15.66 8.79
N LEU A 449 19.15 16.61 8.06
CA LEU A 449 18.21 16.35 6.98
C LEU A 449 19.01 16.04 5.71
N SER A 450 18.67 14.95 5.03
CA SER A 450 19.14 14.63 3.69
C SER A 450 17.97 14.71 2.71
N CYS A 451 18.17 15.42 1.61
CA CYS A 451 17.28 15.42 0.46
C CYS A 451 18.05 14.89 -0.74
N THR A 452 17.69 13.69 -1.19
CA THR A 452 18.34 13.02 -2.32
C THR A 452 17.43 13.06 -3.54
N MET A 453 17.93 13.65 -4.62
CA MET A 453 17.31 13.67 -5.94
C MET A 453 17.79 12.44 -6.72
N LEU A 454 16.87 11.56 -7.10
CA LEU A 454 17.18 10.30 -7.78
C LEU A 454 16.41 10.19 -9.10
N GLY A 455 17.08 9.65 -10.12
CA GLY A 455 16.38 9.13 -11.28
C GLY A 455 15.47 7.95 -10.90
N THR A 456 14.39 7.74 -11.66
CA THR A 456 13.48 6.60 -11.45
C THR A 456 13.84 5.40 -12.31
N GLN A 457 14.90 5.52 -13.12
CA GLN A 457 15.43 4.48 -14.00
C GLN A 457 16.94 4.28 -13.85
N GLY A 458 17.43 3.20 -14.47
CA GLY A 458 18.85 2.82 -14.47
C GLY A 458 19.23 2.00 -13.23
N MET A 459 20.54 1.85 -13.01
CA MET A 459 21.09 1.09 -11.88
C MET A 459 21.15 1.90 -10.58
N LEU A 460 21.12 3.23 -10.67
CA LEU A 460 21.23 4.16 -9.56
C LEU A 460 19.84 4.64 -9.10
N ARG A 461 18.93 3.69 -8.88
CA ARG A 461 17.54 3.97 -8.50
C ARG A 461 17.18 3.33 -7.16
N LEU A 462 16.16 3.88 -6.50
CA LEU A 462 15.60 3.26 -5.31
C LEU A 462 14.63 2.15 -5.71
N ASP A 463 14.89 0.92 -5.26
CA ASP A 463 14.10 -0.25 -5.61
C ASP A 463 13.10 -0.68 -4.51
N THR A 464 13.24 -0.20 -3.28
CA THR A 464 12.37 -0.55 -2.14
C THR A 464 12.29 0.57 -1.11
N LEU A 465 11.20 0.59 -0.35
CA LEU A 465 10.93 1.49 0.78
C LEU A 465 11.32 0.89 2.15
N GLU A 466 11.78 -0.36 2.19
CA GLU A 466 12.31 -0.94 3.43
C GLU A 466 13.58 -0.19 3.84
N ASN A 467 13.66 0.27 5.09
CA ASN A 467 14.63 1.21 5.68
C ASN A 467 15.94 1.24 4.90
N SER A 468 15.96 2.09 3.89
CA SER A 468 16.72 1.87 2.65
C SER A 468 18.23 1.85 2.87
N SER A 469 18.73 2.34 3.99
CA SER A 469 20.12 2.09 4.41
C SER A 469 20.51 0.60 4.44
N GLN A 470 19.58 -0.32 4.73
CA GLN A 470 19.87 -1.76 4.87
C GLN A 470 19.72 -2.57 3.59
N LYS A 471 18.92 -2.09 2.62
CA LYS A 471 18.64 -2.82 1.37
C LYS A 471 19.11 -2.11 0.10
N LEU A 472 19.73 -0.94 0.22
CA LEU A 472 20.26 -0.25 -0.95
C LEU A 472 21.40 -1.00 -1.61
N SER A 473 21.41 -0.96 -2.93
CA SER A 473 22.57 -1.33 -3.73
C SER A 473 23.80 -0.55 -3.24
N GLN A 474 24.90 -1.25 -2.97
CA GLN A 474 26.18 -0.62 -2.64
C GLN A 474 26.59 0.42 -3.69
N VAL A 475 26.24 0.16 -4.96
CA VAL A 475 26.49 1.08 -6.08
C VAL A 475 25.70 2.38 -5.91
N LEU A 476 24.42 2.30 -5.53
CA LEU A 476 23.62 3.50 -5.29
C LEU A 476 24.13 4.27 -4.06
N MET A 477 24.46 3.57 -2.97
CA MET A 477 25.01 4.23 -1.77
C MET A 477 26.33 4.96 -2.05
N SER A 478 27.26 4.31 -2.75
CA SER A 478 28.51 4.96 -3.17
C SER A 478 28.24 6.18 -4.03
N SER A 479 27.35 6.03 -5.02
CA SER A 479 27.03 7.14 -5.92
C SER A 479 26.36 8.31 -5.20
N ILE A 480 25.45 8.07 -4.25
CA ILE A 480 24.86 9.11 -3.40
C ILE A 480 25.97 9.82 -2.61
N SER A 481 26.88 9.08 -2.00
CA SER A 481 28.00 9.64 -1.22
C SER A 481 28.91 10.52 -2.09
N ASP A 482 29.26 10.08 -3.30
CA ASP A 482 30.13 10.80 -4.23
C ASP A 482 29.50 12.12 -4.73
N HIS A 483 28.16 12.22 -4.68
CA HIS A 483 27.39 13.38 -5.11
C HIS A 483 26.67 14.07 -3.94
N SER A 484 27.17 13.87 -2.71
CA SER A 484 26.62 14.48 -1.49
C SER A 484 27.28 15.83 -1.22
N ARG A 485 26.47 16.85 -0.93
CA ARG A 485 26.91 18.21 -0.59
C ARG A 485 26.33 18.63 0.75
N MET A 486 27.18 19.12 1.65
CA MET A 486 26.75 19.74 2.90
C MET A 486 26.43 21.21 2.66
N LEU A 487 25.24 21.64 3.05
CA LEU A 487 24.72 23.00 2.91
C LEU A 487 24.53 23.64 4.29
N GLN A 488 24.54 24.97 4.33
CA GLN A 488 24.52 25.73 5.59
C GLN A 488 23.14 26.22 6.00
N SER A 489 22.18 26.27 5.06
CA SER A 489 20.87 26.88 5.33
C SER A 489 19.71 26.23 4.56
N SER A 490 18.49 26.54 5.01
CA SER A 490 17.27 26.09 4.34
C SER A 490 17.05 26.67 2.95
N LYS A 491 17.50 27.91 2.76
CA LYS A 491 17.41 28.59 1.47
C LYS A 491 18.33 27.93 0.45
N GLU A 492 19.51 27.49 0.86
CA GLU A 492 20.44 26.75 -0.02
C GLU A 492 19.83 25.43 -0.47
N ILE A 493 19.33 24.60 0.46
CA ILE A 493 18.76 23.30 0.08
C ILE A 493 17.53 23.46 -0.83
N GLN A 494 16.66 24.43 -0.55
CA GLN A 494 15.52 24.73 -1.41
C GLN A 494 15.96 25.21 -2.79
N SER A 495 16.97 26.08 -2.85
CA SER A 495 17.51 26.59 -4.11
C SER A 495 18.07 25.44 -4.96
N GLU A 496 18.88 24.56 -4.38
CA GLU A 496 19.46 23.41 -5.08
C GLU A 496 18.40 22.40 -5.54
N ILE A 497 17.40 22.09 -4.69
CA ILE A 497 16.27 21.24 -5.08
C ILE A 497 15.54 21.85 -6.27
N PHE A 498 15.22 23.15 -6.21
CA PHE A 498 14.49 23.82 -7.29
C PHE A 498 15.31 24.01 -8.55
N GLU A 499 16.63 24.17 -8.44
CA GLU A 499 17.53 24.19 -9.58
C GLU A 499 17.56 22.82 -10.28
N TYR A 500 17.59 21.72 -9.53
CA TYR A 500 17.52 20.37 -10.08
C TYR A 500 16.19 20.06 -10.80
N LEU A 501 15.11 20.74 -10.36
CA LEU A 501 13.76 20.63 -10.92
C LEU A 501 13.48 21.60 -12.08
N LYS A 502 14.42 22.49 -12.43
CA LYS A 502 14.37 23.26 -13.68
C LYS A 502 14.94 22.42 -14.83
#